data_AF-A0A2V8RV53-F1
#
_entry.id   AF-A0A2V8RV53-F1
#
_cell.length_a   1.000
_cell.length_b   1.000
_cell.length_c   1.000
_cell.angle_alpha   90.00
_cell.angle_beta   90.00
_cell.angle_gamma   90.00
#
_symmetry.space_group_name_H-M   'P 1'
#
loop_
_entity.id
_entity.type
_entity.pdbx_description
1 polymer ?
#
loop_
_entity_poly.entity_id
_entity_poly.type
_entity_poly.pdbx_seq_one_letter_code
_entity_poly.pdbx_strand_id
1 'polypeptide(L)'
;AIKIHPLVCTAFNADFDGDQMAVHIPLSAEAQIEASVLMLASNNLLSPASGQPITVPSQDIVLGCYYLTLGRDELKGEGKAFNSVDDVLLALDAEVVETQSKIRLRWKGDLIDLTLEHNTQDVMRATVREDEDRVIDTTVGRVILNERLTRDGLPFVNGTLKKKGLQSLVSFCHLKLGHEHTVALLDDLKTMGFLYATKSGMSIGIDDMVTPTSKKGIIERARKEVDKLQKQYEDATMTNMERENKVTAIWSDVTDEVAKEMFKAMHTREAERKELNPILVMADSGARGSDAQIRQLAGMR
;
A
#
# COMPACT_ATOMS: atom_id res chain seq x y z
N ALA A 1 -23.78 18.98 7.52
CA ALA A 1 -23.59 17.65 6.92
C ALA A 1 -23.27 16.64 8.02
N ILE A 2 -23.72 15.39 7.86
CA ILE A 2 -23.40 14.30 8.79
C ILE A 2 -21.90 13.99 8.64
N LYS A 3 -21.21 13.74 9.77
CA LYS A 3 -19.82 13.27 9.77
C LYS A 3 -19.83 11.78 10.06
N ILE A 4 -19.15 11.00 9.23
CA ILE A 4 -18.98 9.56 9.43
C ILE A 4 -17.50 9.23 9.55
N HIS A 5 -17.20 8.11 10.21
CA HIS A 5 -15.83 7.67 10.39
C HIS A 5 -15.25 7.11 9.07
N PRO A 6 -14.02 7.46 8.65
CA PRO A 6 -13.48 7.00 7.36
C PRO A 6 -13.40 5.47 7.21
N LEU A 7 -13.14 4.73 8.29
CA LEU A 7 -13.03 3.27 8.25
C LEU A 7 -14.36 2.54 8.07
N VAL A 8 -15.50 3.22 8.21
CA VAL A 8 -16.82 2.61 7.95
C VAL A 8 -17.31 2.83 6.53
N CYS A 9 -16.68 3.73 5.76
CA CYS A 9 -17.09 4.07 4.39
C CYS A 9 -17.13 2.85 3.47
N THR A 10 -16.16 1.93 3.60
CA THR A 10 -16.13 0.68 2.83
C THR A 10 -17.35 -0.20 3.09
N ALA A 11 -17.81 -0.27 4.34
CA ALA A 11 -18.97 -1.09 4.72
C ALA A 11 -20.28 -0.48 4.20
N PHE A 12 -20.39 0.85 4.20
CA PHE A 12 -21.52 1.56 3.61
C PHE A 12 -21.45 1.64 2.07
N ASN A 13 -20.30 1.30 1.48
CA ASN A 13 -19.98 1.57 0.08
C ASN A 13 -20.30 3.03 -0.31
N ALA A 14 -19.94 3.95 0.58
CA ALA A 14 -20.22 5.37 0.46
C ALA A 14 -18.94 6.16 0.25
N ASP A 15 -19.03 7.25 -0.50
CA ASP A 15 -17.97 8.24 -0.64
C ASP A 15 -18.48 9.65 -0.28
N PHE A 16 -17.69 10.68 -0.61
CA PHE A 16 -17.97 12.06 -0.21
C PHE A 16 -18.21 12.98 -1.42
N ASP A 17 -18.77 12.45 -2.51
CA ASP A 17 -19.07 13.22 -3.73
C ASP A 17 -20.52 13.76 -3.82
N GLY A 18 -21.38 13.39 -2.86
CA GLY A 18 -22.78 13.81 -2.82
C GLY A 18 -23.75 12.84 -2.14
N ASP A 19 -23.24 11.70 -1.67
CA ASP A 19 -24.02 10.66 -0.98
C ASP A 19 -24.86 11.19 0.19
N GLN A 20 -26.05 10.61 0.35
CA GLN A 20 -27.01 10.94 1.39
C GLN A 20 -27.20 9.75 2.34
N MET A 21 -27.34 10.04 3.63
CA MET A 21 -27.58 9.03 4.67
C MET A 21 -28.85 9.34 5.45
N ALA A 22 -29.69 8.32 5.64
CA ALA A 22 -30.86 8.40 6.51
C ALA A 22 -30.47 8.09 7.96
N VAL A 23 -30.96 8.89 8.91
CA VAL A 23 -30.72 8.71 10.34
C VAL A 23 -32.04 8.37 11.03
N HIS A 24 -32.07 7.24 11.72
CA HIS A 24 -33.22 6.78 12.49
C HIS A 24 -32.88 6.80 13.98
N ILE A 25 -33.88 7.10 14.82
CA ILE A 25 -33.71 7.18 16.28
C ILE A 25 -34.50 6.03 16.93
N PRO A 26 -33.83 5.07 17.61
CA PRO A 26 -34.53 4.02 18.35
C PRO A 26 -35.20 4.62 19.59
N LEU A 27 -36.51 4.40 19.74
CA LEU A 27 -37.30 5.01 20.83
C LEU A 27 -37.49 4.07 22.02
N SER A 28 -37.75 2.78 21.79
CA SER A 28 -37.98 1.83 22.89
C SER A 28 -36.68 1.44 23.58
N ALA A 29 -36.75 1.06 24.86
CA ALA A 29 -35.58 0.64 25.63
C ALA A 29 -34.93 -0.60 25.00
N GLU A 30 -35.74 -1.53 24.49
CA GLU A 30 -35.29 -2.73 23.79
C GLU A 30 -34.50 -2.39 22.53
N ALA A 31 -35.01 -1.46 21.71
CA ALA A 31 -34.34 -1.05 20.47
C ALA A 31 -33.05 -0.27 20.75
N GLN A 32 -32.98 0.51 21.82
CA GLN A 32 -31.75 1.20 22.24
C GLN A 32 -30.68 0.19 22.69
N ILE A 33 -31.07 -0.81 23.48
CA ILE A 33 -30.17 -1.88 23.91
C ILE A 33 -29.69 -2.67 22.69
N GLU A 34 -30.59 -3.09 21.81
CA GLU A 34 -30.24 -3.81 20.58
C GLU A 34 -29.27 -3.01 19.70
N ALA A 35 -29.52 -1.71 19.51
CA ALA A 35 -28.64 -0.83 18.75
C ALA A 35 -27.24 -0.74 19.36
N SER A 36 -27.16 -0.60 20.68
CA SER A 36 -25.88 -0.48 21.40
C SER A 36 -25.09 -1.79 21.48
N VAL A 37 -25.78 -2.93 21.61
CA VAL A 37 -25.14 -4.24 21.85
C VAL A 37 -24.85 -4.97 20.54
N LEU A 38 -25.70 -4.86 19.52
CA LEU A 38 -25.56 -5.62 18.26
C LEU A 38 -25.16 -4.74 17.08
N MET A 39 -25.79 -3.57 16.93
CA MET A 39 -25.63 -2.74 15.73
C MET A 39 -24.48 -1.73 15.81
N LEU A 40 -23.81 -1.61 16.96
CA LEU A 40 -22.71 -0.66 17.12
C LEU A 40 -21.59 -0.95 16.12
N ALA A 41 -21.06 0.08 15.49
CA ALA A 41 -20.05 -0.06 14.44
C ALA A 41 -18.78 -0.75 14.92
N SER A 42 -18.40 -0.55 16.18
CA SER A 42 -17.27 -1.25 16.79
C SER A 42 -17.45 -2.75 16.66
N ASN A 43 -18.64 -3.30 16.93
CA ASN A 43 -18.89 -4.74 16.95
C ASN A 43 -18.78 -5.41 15.56
N ASN A 44 -18.89 -4.63 14.49
CA ASN A 44 -19.01 -5.10 13.11
C ASN A 44 -17.68 -4.93 12.34
N LEU A 45 -16.58 -5.47 12.87
CA LEU A 45 -15.25 -5.36 12.23
C LEU A 45 -15.02 -6.36 11.10
N LEU A 46 -15.68 -7.52 11.14
CA LEU A 46 -15.49 -8.61 10.19
C LEU A 46 -16.67 -8.69 9.23
N SER A 47 -16.39 -9.03 7.97
CA SER A 47 -17.42 -9.36 6.99
C SER A 47 -18.12 -10.68 7.39
N PRO A 48 -19.46 -10.70 7.52
CA PRO A 48 -20.20 -11.93 7.82
C PRO A 48 -20.02 -13.03 6.76
N ALA A 49 -19.73 -12.65 5.51
CA ALA A 49 -19.61 -13.57 4.40
C ALA A 49 -18.27 -14.33 4.35
N SER A 50 -17.17 -13.69 4.79
CA SER A 50 -15.81 -14.21 4.61
C SER A 50 -14.98 -14.27 5.89
N GLY A 51 -15.45 -13.67 6.99
CA GLY A 51 -14.70 -13.52 8.24
C GLY A 51 -13.47 -12.60 8.14
N GLN A 52 -13.26 -11.94 7.00
CA GLN A 52 -12.16 -10.99 6.81
C GLN A 52 -12.52 -9.62 7.37
N PRO A 53 -11.56 -8.85 7.91
CA PRO A 53 -11.83 -7.49 8.35
C PRO A 53 -12.36 -6.60 7.21
N ILE A 54 -13.48 -5.93 7.46
CA ILE A 54 -14.08 -4.96 6.52
C ILE A 54 -13.61 -3.53 6.81
N THR A 55 -13.29 -3.24 8.07
CA THR A 55 -12.78 -1.96 8.57
C THR A 55 -11.27 -1.82 8.37
N VAL A 56 -10.80 -2.03 7.14
CA VAL A 56 -9.38 -1.91 6.81
C VAL A 56 -9.01 -0.49 6.36
N PRO A 57 -7.81 0.00 6.68
CA PRO A 57 -7.27 1.23 6.10
C PRO A 57 -7.38 1.23 4.57
N SER A 58 -7.79 2.37 4.01
CA SER A 58 -7.95 2.55 2.57
C SER A 58 -7.24 3.83 2.11
N GLN A 59 -6.94 3.88 0.80
CA GLN A 59 -6.42 5.07 0.10
C GLN A 59 -5.28 5.76 0.87
N ASP A 60 -5.47 7.01 1.28
CA ASP A 60 -4.43 7.86 1.89
C ASP A 60 -3.89 7.31 3.20
N ILE A 61 -4.71 6.57 3.97
CA ILE A 61 -4.25 5.93 5.21
C ILE A 61 -3.20 4.85 4.86
N VAL A 62 -3.47 4.05 3.82
CA VAL A 62 -2.51 3.05 3.31
C VAL A 62 -1.26 3.74 2.79
N LEU A 63 -1.41 4.84 2.06
CA LEU A 63 -0.30 5.61 1.52
C LEU A 63 0.63 6.11 2.62
N GLY A 64 0.07 6.68 3.69
CA GLY A 64 0.84 7.17 4.84
C GLY A 64 1.57 6.08 5.60
N CYS A 65 0.89 4.95 5.86
CA CYS A 65 1.52 3.79 6.50
C CYS A 65 2.62 3.16 5.63
N TYR A 66 2.41 3.10 4.31
CA TYR A 66 3.42 2.64 3.36
C TYR A 66 4.63 3.58 3.37
N TYR A 67 4.41 4.89 3.25
CA TYR A 67 5.45 5.89 3.30
C TYR A 67 6.27 5.80 4.60
N LEU A 68 5.58 5.62 5.73
CA LEU A 68 6.21 5.48 7.05
C LEU A 68 7.08 4.22 7.15
N THR A 69 6.66 3.09 6.56
CA THR A 69 7.37 1.81 6.67
C THR A 69 8.41 1.56 5.58
N LEU A 70 8.45 2.42 4.56
CA LEU A 70 9.42 2.35 3.48
C LEU A 70 10.82 2.72 3.96
N GLY A 71 11.81 1.90 3.58
CA GLY A 71 13.23 2.20 3.81
C GLY A 71 13.88 2.69 2.53
N ARG A 72 14.72 3.71 2.64
CA ARG A 72 15.48 4.26 1.51
C ARG A 72 16.98 4.26 1.81
N ASP A 73 17.76 4.08 0.77
CA ASP A 73 19.22 4.16 0.82
C ASP A 73 19.69 5.62 0.78
N GLU A 74 20.88 5.88 1.30
CA GLU A 74 21.60 7.15 1.26
C GLU A 74 20.87 8.32 1.95
N LEU A 75 20.06 8.03 2.97
CA LEU A 75 19.43 9.04 3.81
C LEU A 75 20.30 9.46 4.99
N LYS A 76 19.98 10.62 5.56
CA LYS A 76 20.68 11.16 6.72
C LYS A 76 20.59 10.19 7.91
N GLY A 77 21.76 9.84 8.46
CA GLY A 77 21.84 8.99 9.64
C GLY A 77 21.66 7.49 9.36
N GLU A 78 21.79 7.07 8.11
CA GLU A 78 21.86 5.66 7.73
C GLU A 78 22.93 4.89 8.51
N GLY A 79 22.59 3.68 8.96
CA GLY A 79 23.49 2.75 9.66
C GLY A 79 23.77 3.09 11.13
N LYS A 80 23.21 4.20 11.65
CA LYS A 80 23.27 4.54 13.08
C LYS A 80 22.63 3.45 13.92
N ALA A 81 23.24 3.19 15.07
CA ALA A 81 22.77 2.21 16.04
C ALA A 81 22.16 2.90 17.25
N PHE A 82 21.00 2.43 17.68
CA PHE A 82 20.24 2.94 18.82
C PHE A 82 19.94 1.80 19.80
N ASN A 83 19.90 2.12 21.09
CA ASN A 83 19.68 1.15 22.15
C ASN A 83 18.21 1.09 22.60
N SER A 84 17.43 2.15 22.35
CA SER A 84 16.02 2.24 22.73
C SER A 84 15.19 2.94 21.67
N VAL A 85 13.87 2.79 21.75
CA VAL A 85 12.90 3.51 20.90
C VAL A 85 12.96 5.02 21.16
N ASP A 86 13.09 5.42 22.42
CA ASP A 86 13.17 6.84 22.82
C ASP A 86 14.40 7.54 22.19
N ASP A 87 15.55 6.86 22.12
CA ASP A 87 16.74 7.42 21.47
C ASP A 87 16.51 7.68 19.97
N VAL A 88 15.73 6.81 19.31
CA VAL A 88 15.37 6.96 17.88
C VAL A 88 14.47 8.17 17.70
N LEU A 89 13.45 8.33 18.55
CA LEU A 89 12.53 9.48 18.50
C LEU A 89 13.27 10.80 18.79
N LEU A 90 14.16 10.82 19.79
CA LEU A 90 14.98 11.99 20.08
C LEU A 90 15.90 12.34 18.91
N ALA A 91 16.48 11.33 18.25
CA ALA A 91 17.32 11.55 17.08
C ALA A 91 16.51 12.06 15.87
N LEU A 92 15.25 11.66 15.73
CA LEU A 92 14.34 12.18 14.71
C LEU A 92 13.98 13.64 14.99
N ASP A 93 13.66 13.98 16.24
CA ASP A 93 13.34 15.35 16.66
C ASP A 93 14.55 16.29 16.54
N ALA A 94 15.76 15.77 16.76
CA ALA A 94 17.02 16.49 16.55
C ALA A 94 17.45 16.54 15.07
N GLU A 95 16.62 16.01 14.14
CA GLU A 95 16.89 15.91 12.71
C GLU A 95 18.20 15.18 12.38
N VAL A 96 18.69 14.31 13.26
CA VAL A 96 19.92 13.52 13.04
C VAL A 96 19.64 12.34 12.10
N VAL A 97 18.40 11.85 12.09
CA VAL A 97 17.87 10.81 11.20
C VAL A 97 16.59 11.29 10.54
N GLU A 98 16.28 10.76 9.35
CA GLU A 98 14.99 10.97 8.68
C GLU A 98 14.06 9.76 8.85
N THR A 99 12.75 9.96 8.67
CA THR A 99 11.71 8.93 8.84
C THR A 99 11.99 7.62 8.10
N GLN A 100 12.56 7.67 6.89
CA GLN A 100 12.79 6.49 6.05
C GLN A 100 14.23 5.94 6.15
N SER A 101 15.04 6.50 7.06
CA SER A 101 16.45 6.12 7.21
C SER A 101 16.57 4.72 7.79
N LYS A 102 17.47 3.92 7.21
CA LYS A 102 17.81 2.58 7.70
C LYS A 102 18.70 2.69 8.94
N ILE A 103 18.28 2.09 10.04
CA ILE A 103 18.94 2.16 11.34
C ILE A 103 19.07 0.76 11.95
N ARG A 104 19.97 0.63 12.92
CA ARG A 104 20.10 -0.56 13.77
C ARG A 104 19.48 -0.26 15.13
N LEU A 105 18.51 -1.05 15.54
CA LEU A 105 17.86 -0.92 16.85
C LEU A 105 18.11 -2.19 17.66
N ARG A 106 18.56 -2.05 18.90
CA ARG A 106 18.47 -3.16 19.87
C ARG A 106 17.02 -3.29 20.29
N TRP A 107 16.39 -4.40 19.92
CA TRP A 107 15.01 -4.70 20.29
C TRP A 107 14.99 -5.87 21.27
N LYS A 108 14.14 -5.76 22.29
CA LYS A 108 13.84 -6.84 23.23
C LYS A 108 12.34 -7.09 23.23
N GLY A 109 11.92 -8.28 22.80
CA GLY A 109 10.53 -8.71 22.81
C GLY A 109 10.16 -9.49 21.55
N ASP A 110 8.86 -9.66 21.33
CA ASP A 110 8.38 -10.45 20.20
C ASP A 110 8.62 -9.72 18.88
N LEU A 111 9.04 -10.47 17.86
CA LEU A 111 9.41 -9.93 16.55
C LEU A 111 8.82 -10.75 15.41
N ILE A 112 8.21 -10.06 14.45
CA ILE A 112 7.84 -10.55 13.13
C ILE A 112 8.73 -9.85 12.11
N ASP A 113 9.58 -10.61 11.43
CA ASP A 113 10.44 -10.09 10.36
C ASP A 113 9.91 -10.50 8.99
N LEU A 114 9.16 -9.60 8.35
CA LEU A 114 8.56 -9.83 7.04
C LEU A 114 9.61 -9.89 5.92
N THR A 115 10.85 -9.45 6.17
CA THR A 115 11.91 -9.49 5.15
C THR A 115 12.47 -10.90 4.94
N LEU A 116 12.29 -11.78 5.92
CA LEU A 116 12.75 -13.17 5.89
C LEU A 116 11.65 -14.14 5.41
N GLU A 117 10.42 -13.66 5.30
CA GLU A 117 9.26 -14.45 4.93
C GLU A 117 9.10 -14.55 3.40
N HIS A 118 8.59 -15.70 2.93
CA HIS A 118 8.28 -15.88 1.50
C HIS A 118 7.21 -14.89 1.02
N ASN A 119 6.24 -14.56 1.88
CA ASN A 119 5.23 -13.57 1.60
C ASN A 119 5.37 -12.38 2.57
N THR A 120 6.00 -11.32 2.09
CA THR A 120 6.28 -10.09 2.85
C THR A 120 5.04 -9.35 3.33
N GLN A 121 3.84 -9.73 2.87
CA GLN A 121 2.57 -9.08 3.23
C GLN A 121 1.66 -9.96 4.08
N ASP A 122 2.06 -11.18 4.41
CA ASP A 122 1.25 -12.11 5.19
C ASP A 122 1.72 -12.19 6.65
N VAL A 123 1.35 -11.17 7.43
CA VAL A 123 1.64 -11.07 8.87
C VAL A 123 1.01 -12.24 9.63
N MET A 124 -0.18 -12.68 9.23
CA MET A 124 -0.92 -13.78 9.84
C MET A 124 -0.16 -15.11 9.88
N ARG A 125 0.61 -15.40 8.83
CA ARG A 125 1.39 -16.65 8.72
C ARG A 125 2.87 -16.47 8.99
N ALA A 126 3.29 -15.25 9.29
CA ALA A 126 4.69 -14.96 9.58
C ALA A 126 5.12 -15.61 10.90
N THR A 127 6.39 -16.00 10.95
CA THR A 127 6.97 -16.63 12.12
C THR A 127 7.17 -15.59 13.23
N VAL A 128 6.45 -15.75 14.34
CA VAL A 128 6.66 -14.93 15.53
C VAL A 128 7.87 -15.47 16.28
N ARG A 129 8.89 -14.63 16.48
CA ARG A 129 10.06 -14.94 17.31
C ARG A 129 9.84 -14.30 18.67
N GLU A 130 9.60 -15.13 19.68
CA GLU A 130 9.27 -14.68 21.04
C GLU A 130 10.53 -14.34 21.83
N ASP A 131 10.46 -13.26 22.64
CA ASP A 131 11.53 -12.78 23.55
C ASP A 131 12.95 -12.73 22.94
N GLU A 132 13.09 -12.14 21.74
CA GLU A 132 14.41 -11.92 21.15
C GLU A 132 15.08 -10.69 21.75
N ASP A 133 16.33 -10.80 22.22
CA ASP A 133 17.23 -9.67 22.50
C ASP A 133 18.31 -9.61 21.42
N ARG A 134 18.04 -8.84 20.36
CA ARG A 134 18.97 -8.71 19.24
C ARG A 134 18.96 -7.32 18.63
N VAL A 135 20.04 -7.01 17.92
CA VAL A 135 20.10 -5.83 17.05
C VAL A 135 19.40 -6.18 15.74
N ILE A 136 18.35 -5.45 15.42
CA ILE A 136 17.59 -5.58 14.17
C ILE A 136 17.93 -4.42 13.22
N ASP A 137 18.00 -4.73 11.93
CA ASP A 137 18.04 -3.71 10.88
C ASP A 137 16.59 -3.29 10.57
N THR A 138 16.27 -2.02 10.86
CA THR A 138 14.92 -1.47 10.69
C THR A 138 14.98 -0.04 10.14
N THR A 139 13.84 0.65 10.10
CA THR A 139 13.78 2.07 9.74
C THR A 139 13.16 2.88 10.85
N VAL A 140 13.49 4.17 10.92
CA VAL A 140 12.94 5.09 11.93
C VAL A 140 11.40 5.05 11.91
N GLY A 141 10.79 5.07 10.73
CA GLY A 141 9.34 5.04 10.59
C GLY A 141 8.70 3.71 11.00
N ARG A 142 9.38 2.57 10.80
CA ARG A 142 8.93 1.30 11.37
C ARG A 142 8.98 1.33 12.90
N VAL A 143 9.98 1.98 13.49
CA VAL A 143 10.05 2.16 14.95
C VAL A 143 8.86 2.98 15.45
N ILE A 144 8.53 4.09 14.78
CA ILE A 144 7.35 4.92 15.13
C ILE A 144 6.04 4.11 15.05
N LEU A 145 5.87 3.32 13.98
CA LEU A 145 4.69 2.47 13.84
C LEU A 145 4.63 1.47 15.01
N ASN A 146 5.74 0.78 15.26
CA ASN A 146 5.81 -0.27 16.27
C ASN A 146 5.73 0.26 17.71
N GLU A 147 6.09 1.51 17.96
CA GLU A 147 5.88 2.15 19.26
C GLU A 147 4.40 2.09 19.67
N ARG A 148 3.47 2.21 18.71
CA ARG A 148 2.03 2.05 18.97
C ARG A 148 1.62 0.58 19.03
N LEU A 149 2.07 -0.23 18.08
CA LEU A 149 1.71 -1.67 18.01
C LEU A 149 2.11 -2.44 19.28
N THR A 150 3.32 -2.20 19.78
CA THR A 150 3.90 -2.96 20.89
C THR A 150 3.30 -2.58 22.25
N ARG A 151 2.70 -1.39 22.39
CA ARG A 151 1.93 -1.00 23.58
C ARG A 151 0.73 -1.90 23.81
N ASP A 152 0.11 -2.38 22.73
CA ASP A 152 -1.05 -3.27 22.78
C ASP A 152 -0.65 -4.75 22.96
N GLY A 153 0.64 -5.07 23.00
CA GLY A 153 1.14 -6.45 23.10
C GLY A 153 1.28 -7.16 21.76
N LEU A 154 1.31 -6.41 20.64
CA LEU A 154 1.68 -6.97 19.34
C LEU A 154 3.20 -7.09 19.19
N PRO A 155 3.70 -8.09 18.46
CA PRO A 155 5.11 -8.20 18.11
C PRO A 155 5.54 -7.02 17.23
N PHE A 156 6.82 -6.68 17.30
CA PHE A 156 7.42 -5.71 16.40
C PHE A 156 7.32 -6.24 14.96
N VAL A 157 6.72 -5.48 14.04
CA VAL A 157 6.58 -5.83 12.64
C VAL A 157 7.66 -5.12 11.83
N ASN A 158 8.66 -5.87 11.37
CA ASN A 158 9.73 -5.36 10.54
C ASN A 158 9.48 -5.67 9.05
N GLY A 159 9.05 -4.66 8.30
CA GLY A 159 8.84 -4.78 6.86
C GLY A 159 8.06 -3.60 6.30
N THR A 160 8.04 -3.49 4.97
CA THR A 160 7.21 -2.48 4.28
C THR A 160 5.77 -2.99 4.20
N LEU A 161 4.83 -2.22 4.75
CA LEU A 161 3.42 -2.61 4.81
C LEU A 161 2.64 -1.97 3.66
N LYS A 162 2.12 -2.82 2.77
CA LYS A 162 1.16 -2.44 1.72
C LYS A 162 -0.26 -2.64 2.22
N LYS A 163 -1.27 -2.33 1.40
CA LYS A 163 -2.68 -2.58 1.72
C LYS A 163 -2.95 -3.99 2.25
N LYS A 164 -2.38 -5.02 1.62
CA LYS A 164 -2.52 -6.43 2.05
C LYS A 164 -1.84 -6.70 3.39
N GLY A 165 -0.65 -6.14 3.61
CA GLY A 165 0.08 -6.24 4.88
C GLY A 165 -0.71 -5.63 6.04
N LEU A 166 -1.30 -4.44 5.83
CA LEU A 166 -2.15 -3.79 6.83
C LEU A 166 -3.42 -4.61 7.13
N GLN A 167 -4.06 -5.17 6.11
CA GLN A 167 -5.21 -6.06 6.30
C GLN A 167 -4.82 -7.31 7.11
N SER A 168 -3.67 -7.92 6.80
CA SER A 168 -3.16 -9.08 7.53
C SER A 168 -2.80 -8.72 8.99
N LEU A 169 -2.23 -7.54 9.23
CA LEU A 169 -1.94 -7.02 10.56
C LEU A 169 -3.20 -6.84 11.42
N VAL A 170 -4.27 -6.28 10.85
CA VAL A 170 -5.56 -6.11 11.54
C VAL A 170 -6.16 -7.48 11.89
N SER A 171 -6.13 -8.43 10.95
CA SER A 171 -6.57 -9.81 11.22
C SER A 171 -5.75 -10.46 12.35
N PHE A 172 -4.44 -10.23 12.37
CA PHE A 172 -3.54 -10.79 13.38
C PHE A 172 -3.84 -10.23 14.77
N CYS A 173 -4.04 -8.91 14.87
CA CYS A 173 -4.45 -8.26 16.10
C CYS A 173 -5.78 -8.81 16.61
N HIS A 174 -6.77 -8.95 15.72
CA HIS A 174 -8.09 -9.45 16.09
C HIS A 174 -8.05 -10.85 16.69
N LEU A 175 -7.24 -11.75 16.12
CA LEU A 175 -7.14 -13.12 16.58
C LEU A 175 -6.29 -13.28 17.85
N LYS A 176 -5.29 -12.41 18.07
CA LYS A 176 -4.39 -12.48 19.23
C LYS A 176 -4.90 -11.73 20.45
N LEU A 177 -5.37 -10.50 20.26
CA LEU A 177 -5.72 -9.57 21.34
C LEU A 177 -7.23 -9.33 21.45
N GLY A 178 -8.00 -9.76 20.45
CA GLY A 178 -9.44 -9.62 20.45
C GLY A 178 -9.93 -8.25 19.98
N HIS A 179 -11.19 -7.97 20.32
CA HIS A 179 -11.96 -6.90 19.70
C HIS A 179 -11.50 -5.49 20.09
N GLU A 180 -11.39 -5.22 21.39
CA GLU A 180 -11.11 -3.88 21.95
C GLU A 180 -9.79 -3.31 21.43
N HIS A 181 -8.72 -4.12 21.50
CA HIS A 181 -7.40 -3.74 20.97
C HIS A 181 -7.40 -3.56 19.45
N THR A 182 -8.22 -4.31 18.71
CA THR A 182 -8.32 -4.12 17.25
C THR A 182 -8.93 -2.78 16.89
N VAL A 183 -9.93 -2.31 17.64
CA VAL A 183 -10.52 -0.98 17.43
C VAL A 183 -9.50 0.12 17.73
N ALA A 184 -8.76 0.00 18.83
CA ALA A 184 -7.70 0.94 19.19
C ALA A 184 -6.60 0.99 18.10
N LEU A 185 -6.14 -0.18 17.64
CA LEU A 185 -5.18 -0.29 16.55
C LEU A 185 -5.65 0.40 15.27
N LEU A 186 -6.92 0.21 14.89
CA LEU A 186 -7.48 0.83 13.69
C LEU A 186 -7.50 2.37 13.78
N ASP A 187 -7.82 2.92 14.95
CA ASP A 187 -7.77 4.36 15.19
C ASP A 187 -6.35 4.91 15.18
N ASP A 188 -5.38 4.15 15.69
CA ASP A 188 -3.97 4.49 15.61
C ASP A 188 -3.44 4.46 14.18
N LEU A 189 -3.75 3.42 13.41
CA LEU A 189 -3.39 3.32 11.99
C LEU A 189 -4.01 4.47 11.17
N LYS A 190 -5.27 4.83 11.45
CA LYS A 190 -5.92 6.00 10.84
C LYS A 190 -5.15 7.29 11.14
N THR A 191 -4.84 7.52 12.42
CA THR A 191 -4.19 8.76 12.87
C THR A 191 -2.78 8.87 12.31
N MET A 192 -1.99 7.80 12.39
CA MET A 192 -0.64 7.75 11.81
C MET A 192 -0.68 7.87 10.29
N GLY A 193 -1.57 7.12 9.62
CA GLY A 193 -1.71 7.15 8.17
C GLY A 193 -1.98 8.56 7.66
N PHE A 194 -2.97 9.28 8.23
CA PHE A 194 -3.24 10.66 7.81
C PHE A 194 -2.09 11.63 8.14
N LEU A 195 -1.46 11.48 9.31
CA LEU A 195 -0.34 12.35 9.70
C LEU A 195 0.85 12.20 8.74
N TYR A 196 1.25 10.96 8.45
CA TYR A 196 2.41 10.69 7.60
C TYR A 196 2.10 10.84 6.10
N ALA A 197 0.85 10.64 5.68
CA ALA A 197 0.42 11.03 4.33
C ALA A 197 0.47 12.56 4.14
N THR A 198 0.19 13.34 5.18
CA THR A 198 0.31 14.81 5.13
C THR A 198 1.78 15.24 5.16
N LYS A 199 2.58 14.65 6.06
CA LYS A 199 4.02 14.96 6.18
C LYS A 199 4.83 14.55 4.96
N SER A 200 4.41 13.52 4.22
CA SER A 200 5.11 13.10 3.01
C SER A 200 5.05 14.15 1.90
N GLY A 201 4.08 15.07 1.94
CA GLY A 201 3.93 16.13 0.96
C GLY A 201 3.74 15.63 -0.48
N MET A 202 3.26 14.39 -0.64
CA MET A 202 3.14 13.75 -1.95
C MET A 202 2.10 14.49 -2.81
N SER A 203 2.51 14.84 -4.02
CA SER A 203 1.66 15.45 -5.04
C SER A 203 1.97 14.81 -6.39
N ILE A 204 1.05 14.87 -7.34
CA ILE A 204 1.26 14.30 -8.67
C ILE A 204 1.45 15.45 -9.67
N GLY A 205 2.64 15.50 -10.28
CA GLY A 205 2.96 16.41 -11.37
C GLY A 205 2.85 15.73 -12.75
N ILE A 206 2.82 16.55 -13.81
CA ILE A 206 2.92 16.05 -15.19
C ILE A 206 4.24 15.32 -15.43
N ASP A 207 5.32 15.82 -14.82
CA ASP A 207 6.65 15.27 -15.00
C ASP A 207 6.75 13.85 -14.43
N ASP A 208 5.99 13.50 -13.39
CA ASP A 208 6.01 12.18 -12.75
C ASP A 208 5.59 11.05 -13.69
N MET A 209 4.86 11.39 -14.75
CA MET A 209 4.51 10.50 -15.85
C MET A 209 5.67 10.39 -16.84
N VAL A 210 6.61 9.49 -16.55
CA VAL A 210 7.76 9.23 -17.42
C VAL A 210 7.34 8.38 -18.63
N THR A 211 7.44 8.97 -19.83
CA THR A 211 7.26 8.23 -21.08
C THR A 211 8.59 7.59 -21.49
N PRO A 212 8.65 6.27 -21.73
CA PRO A 212 9.90 5.60 -22.09
C PRO A 212 10.38 6.02 -23.48
N THR A 213 11.69 6.26 -23.63
CA THR A 213 12.31 6.63 -24.91
C THR A 213 12.24 5.50 -25.93
N SER A 214 12.26 4.24 -25.46
CA SER A 214 12.12 3.01 -26.26
C SER A 214 10.74 2.87 -26.94
N LYS A 215 9.73 3.61 -26.49
CA LYS A 215 8.34 3.56 -27.01
C LYS A 215 8.27 3.69 -28.53
N LYS A 216 8.98 4.66 -29.11
CA LYS A 216 8.95 4.89 -30.57
C LYS A 216 9.49 3.67 -31.33
N GLY A 217 10.61 3.10 -30.86
CA GLY A 217 11.20 1.91 -31.45
C GLY A 217 10.30 0.68 -31.35
N ILE A 218 9.63 0.49 -30.21
CA ILE A 218 8.68 -0.62 -30.01
C ILE A 218 7.50 -0.51 -30.99
N ILE A 219 6.92 0.68 -31.13
CA ILE A 219 5.80 0.94 -32.06
C ILE A 219 6.22 0.75 -33.52
N GLU A 220 7.42 1.17 -33.90
CA GLU A 220 7.93 0.96 -35.26
C GLU A 220 8.16 -0.52 -35.59
N ARG A 221 8.66 -1.31 -34.63
CA ARG A 221 8.78 -2.77 -34.80
C ARG A 221 7.40 -3.41 -34.97
N ALA A 222 6.43 -3.03 -34.15
CA ALA A 222 5.05 -3.50 -34.24
C ALA A 222 4.43 -3.21 -35.61
N ARG A 223 4.57 -1.97 -36.10
CA ARG A 223 4.09 -1.56 -37.43
C ARG A 223 4.70 -2.41 -38.55
N LYS A 224 6.00 -2.68 -38.49
CA LYS A 224 6.67 -3.54 -39.48
C LYS A 224 6.15 -4.98 -39.46
N GLU A 225 5.84 -5.53 -38.29
CA GLU A 225 5.23 -6.87 -38.18
C GLU A 225 3.80 -6.89 -38.72
N VAL A 226 3.00 -5.86 -38.44
CA VAL A 226 1.65 -5.70 -39.00
C VAL A 226 1.71 -5.57 -40.53
N ASP A 227 2.66 -4.80 -41.08
CA ASP A 227 2.85 -4.67 -42.53
C ASP A 227 3.22 -6.00 -43.19
N LYS A 228 4.00 -6.87 -42.52
CA LYS A 228 4.30 -8.22 -43.01
C LYS A 228 3.06 -9.10 -43.04
N LEU A 229 2.22 -9.04 -42.00
CA LEU A 229 0.95 -9.77 -41.96
C LEU A 229 -0.02 -9.29 -43.03
N GLN A 230 -0.03 -7.98 -43.30
CA GLN A 230 -0.84 -7.41 -44.37
C GLN A 230 -0.40 -7.91 -45.76
N LYS A 231 0.92 -8.01 -46.02
CA LYS A 231 1.43 -8.63 -47.24
C LYS A 231 1.08 -10.11 -47.37
N GLN A 232 1.18 -10.89 -46.29
CA GLN A 232 0.78 -12.30 -46.30
C GLN A 232 -0.70 -12.50 -46.64
N TYR A 233 -1.55 -11.57 -46.19
CA TYR A 233 -2.96 -11.55 -46.56
C TYR A 233 -3.18 -11.20 -48.04
N GLU A 234 -2.44 -10.22 -48.57
CA GLU A 234 -2.46 -9.84 -50.00
C GLU A 234 -1.98 -10.98 -50.91
N ASP A 235 -0.98 -11.75 -50.46
CA ASP A 235 -0.46 -12.95 -51.14
C ASP A 235 -1.40 -14.17 -51.00
N ALA A 236 -2.59 -14.00 -50.40
CA ALA A 236 -3.59 -15.04 -50.15
C ALA A 236 -3.10 -16.25 -49.32
N THR A 237 -2.02 -16.06 -48.55
CA THR A 237 -1.44 -17.10 -47.68
C THR A 237 -2.09 -17.19 -46.29
N MET A 238 -2.95 -16.22 -45.94
CA MET A 238 -3.57 -16.09 -44.62
C MET A 238 -5.03 -15.63 -44.73
N THR A 239 -5.89 -16.09 -43.82
CA THR A 239 -7.29 -15.65 -43.75
C THR A 239 -7.45 -14.32 -43.00
N ASN A 240 -8.55 -13.60 -43.24
CA ASN A 240 -8.80 -12.34 -42.52
C ASN A 240 -8.94 -12.54 -41.00
N MET A 241 -9.56 -13.65 -40.57
CA MET A 241 -9.73 -13.97 -39.15
C MET A 241 -8.39 -14.21 -38.45
N GLU A 242 -7.48 -14.94 -39.10
CA GLU A 242 -6.11 -15.13 -38.57
C GLU A 242 -5.32 -13.82 -38.51
N ARG A 243 -5.50 -12.95 -39.52
CA ARG A 243 -4.89 -11.62 -39.53
C ARG A 243 -5.33 -10.80 -38.33
N GLU A 244 -6.64 -10.67 -38.11
CA GLU A 244 -7.20 -9.86 -37.02
C GLU A 244 -6.74 -10.37 -35.64
N ASN A 245 -6.75 -11.69 -35.43
CA ASN A 245 -6.26 -12.29 -34.19
C ASN A 245 -4.76 -12.02 -33.98
N LYS A 246 -3.93 -12.17 -35.01
CA LYS A 246 -2.48 -11.91 -34.91
C LYS A 246 -2.17 -10.43 -34.70
N VAL A 247 -2.87 -9.53 -35.38
CA VAL A 247 -2.70 -8.08 -35.21
C VAL A 247 -3.08 -7.67 -33.78
N THR A 248 -4.19 -8.21 -33.26
CA THR A 248 -4.63 -7.95 -31.87
C THR A 248 -3.60 -8.46 -30.88
N ALA A 249 -3.05 -9.66 -31.09
CA ALA A 249 -2.00 -10.22 -30.24
C ALA A 249 -0.73 -9.36 -30.25
N ILE A 250 -0.26 -8.93 -31.43
CA ILE A 250 0.90 -8.04 -31.55
C ILE A 250 0.67 -6.74 -30.77
N TRP A 251 -0.48 -6.09 -30.93
CA TRP A 251 -0.75 -4.85 -30.19
C TRP A 251 -0.90 -5.07 -28.68
N SER A 252 -1.47 -6.19 -28.25
CA SER A 252 -1.51 -6.56 -26.83
C SER A 252 -0.10 -6.69 -26.24
N ASP A 253 0.78 -7.44 -26.92
CA ASP A 253 2.17 -7.67 -26.49
C ASP A 253 2.99 -6.37 -26.45
N VAL A 254 2.84 -5.53 -27.47
CA VAL A 254 3.52 -4.22 -27.58
C VAL A 254 3.07 -3.31 -26.45
N THR A 255 1.79 -3.31 -26.12
CA THR A 255 1.26 -2.45 -25.07
C THR A 255 1.73 -2.92 -23.68
N ASP A 256 1.95 -4.23 -23.49
CA ASP A 256 2.58 -4.80 -22.29
C ASP A 256 4.10 -4.50 -22.22
N GLU A 257 4.80 -4.57 -23.35
CA GLU A 257 6.23 -4.23 -23.45
C GLU A 257 6.48 -2.75 -23.10
N VAL A 258 5.66 -1.85 -23.66
CA VAL A 258 5.72 -0.40 -23.35
C VAL A 258 5.44 -0.14 -21.86
N ALA A 259 4.51 -0.87 -21.24
CA ALA A 259 4.22 -0.73 -19.82
C ALA A 259 5.42 -1.12 -18.95
N LYS A 260 6.08 -2.24 -19.25
CA LYS A 260 7.28 -2.69 -18.52
C LYS A 260 8.43 -1.69 -18.64
N GLU A 261 8.67 -1.17 -19.84
CA GLU A 261 9.70 -0.16 -20.09
C GLU A 261 9.40 1.18 -19.39
N MET A 262 8.12 1.57 -19.30
CA MET A 262 7.67 2.74 -18.55
C MET A 262 7.98 2.60 -17.06
N PHE A 263 7.61 1.49 -16.42
CA PHE A 263 7.93 1.25 -15.01
C PHE A 263 9.44 1.25 -14.76
N LYS A 264 10.21 0.62 -15.65
CA LYS A 264 11.68 0.64 -15.59
C LYS A 264 12.23 2.06 -15.67
N ALA A 265 11.73 2.89 -16.59
CA ALA A 265 12.14 4.29 -16.71
C ALA A 265 11.80 5.11 -15.46
N MET A 266 10.64 4.88 -14.84
CA MET A 266 10.25 5.51 -13.58
C MET A 266 11.19 5.11 -12.42
N HIS A 267 11.55 3.83 -12.30
CA HIS A 267 12.51 3.36 -11.29
C HIS A 267 13.91 3.93 -11.50
N THR A 268 14.39 4.00 -12.75
CA THR A 268 15.69 4.62 -13.06
C THR A 268 15.69 6.09 -12.65
N ARG A 269 14.63 6.84 -12.96
CA ARG A 269 14.51 8.24 -12.55
C ARG A 269 14.49 8.40 -11.03
N GLU A 270 13.74 7.55 -10.31
CA GLU A 270 13.69 7.57 -8.85
C GLU A 270 15.08 7.35 -8.24
N ALA A 271 15.86 6.43 -8.80
CA ALA A 271 17.25 6.19 -8.38
C ALA A 271 18.17 7.38 -8.71
N GLU A 272 18.03 8.00 -9.90
CA GLU A 272 18.84 9.15 -10.32
C GLU A 272 18.57 10.42 -9.51
N ARG A 273 17.29 10.72 -9.26
CA ARG A 273 16.88 11.93 -8.54
C ARG A 273 16.85 11.74 -7.03
N LYS A 274 16.91 10.50 -6.55
CA LYS A 274 16.72 10.16 -5.13
C LYS A 274 15.43 10.79 -4.59
N GLU A 275 14.38 10.74 -5.39
CA GLU A 275 13.05 11.28 -5.08
C GLU A 275 12.03 10.18 -5.36
N LEU A 276 11.16 9.91 -4.40
CA LEU A 276 10.10 8.93 -4.57
C LEU A 276 9.16 9.37 -5.68
N ASN A 277 8.90 8.52 -6.67
CA ASN A 277 7.88 8.81 -7.66
C ASN A 277 6.48 8.58 -7.03
N PRO A 278 5.64 9.62 -6.91
CA PRO A 278 4.31 9.52 -6.28
C PRO A 278 3.42 8.47 -6.95
N ILE A 279 3.50 8.32 -8.27
CA ILE A 279 2.71 7.37 -9.05
C ILE A 279 3.14 5.93 -8.73
N LEU A 280 4.45 5.67 -8.65
CA LEU A 280 4.97 4.35 -8.26
C LEU A 280 4.55 4.00 -6.84
N VAL A 281 4.69 4.94 -5.91
CA VAL A 281 4.32 4.72 -4.50
C VAL A 281 2.82 4.42 -4.36
N MET A 282 1.94 5.14 -5.08
CA MET A 282 0.50 4.91 -5.03
C MET A 282 0.10 3.52 -5.57
N ALA A 283 0.70 3.08 -6.66
CA ALA A 283 0.45 1.74 -7.21
C ALA A 283 1.06 0.63 -6.35
N ASP A 284 2.32 0.77 -5.93
CA ASP A 284 3.01 -0.28 -5.18
C ASP A 284 2.41 -0.48 -3.78
N SER A 285 1.97 0.61 -3.12
CA SER A 285 1.26 0.54 -1.84
C SER A 285 -0.12 -0.11 -1.95
N GLY A 286 -0.72 -0.12 -3.15
CA GLY A 286 -2.10 -0.52 -3.38
C GLY A 286 -3.12 0.47 -2.80
N ALA A 287 -2.69 1.70 -2.48
CA ALA A 287 -3.56 2.76 -1.98
C ALA A 287 -4.57 3.21 -3.05
N ARG A 288 -4.06 3.54 -4.25
CA ARG A 288 -4.88 4.00 -5.39
C ARG A 288 -4.10 3.83 -6.69
N GLY A 289 -4.81 3.44 -7.75
CA GLY A 289 -4.20 3.22 -9.06
C GLY A 289 -3.83 1.76 -9.28
N SER A 290 -4.24 1.19 -10.41
CA SER A 290 -3.73 -0.09 -10.89
C SER A 290 -2.65 0.11 -11.94
N ASP A 291 -1.80 -0.90 -12.13
CA ASP A 291 -0.76 -0.89 -13.18
C ASP A 291 -1.35 -0.62 -14.57
N ALA A 292 -2.57 -1.12 -14.81
CA ALA A 292 -3.32 -0.87 -16.04
C ALA A 292 -3.72 0.60 -16.21
N GLN A 293 -4.09 1.30 -15.14
CA GLN A 293 -4.42 2.72 -15.19
C GLN A 293 -3.18 3.57 -15.44
N ILE A 294 -2.05 3.24 -14.81
CA ILE A 294 -0.78 3.96 -15.05
C ILE A 294 -0.32 3.77 -16.49
N ARG A 295 -0.43 2.54 -17.01
CA ARG A 295 -0.15 2.22 -18.42
C ARG A 295 -0.97 3.08 -19.38
N GLN A 296 -2.24 3.37 -19.09
CA GLN A 296 -3.08 4.22 -19.93
C GLN A 296 -2.67 5.70 -19.90
N LEU A 297 -2.02 6.17 -18.82
CA LEU A 297 -1.59 7.55 -18.66
C LEU A 297 -0.26 7.83 -19.37
N ALA A 298 0.75 6.99 -19.16
CA ALA A 298 2.12 7.23 -19.67
C ALA A 298 2.57 6.26 -20.77
N GLY A 299 1.89 5.12 -20.91
CA GLY A 299 2.16 4.11 -21.93
C GLY A 299 1.37 4.33 -23.21
N MET A 300 0.44 3.43 -23.49
CA MET A 300 -0.36 3.40 -24.72
C MET A 300 -1.76 2.85 -24.39
N ARG A 301 -2.77 3.32 -25.12
CA ARG A 301 -4.16 2.86 -24.99
C ARG A 301 -4.43 1.70 -25.93
#